data_AF-A0A8T8I4W7-F1
#
_entry.id   AF-A0A8T8I4W7-F1
#
_cell.length_a   1.000
_cell.length_b   1.000
_cell.length_c   1.000
_cell.angle_alpha   90.00
_cell.angle_beta   90.00
_cell.angle_gamma   90.00
#
_symmetry.space_group_name_H-M   'P 1'
#
loop_
_entity.id
_entity.type
_entity.pdbx_description
1 polymer ?
#
loop_
_entity_poly.entity_id
_entity_poly.type
_entity_poly.pdbx_seq_one_letter_code
_entity_poly.pdbx_strand_id
1 'polypeptide(L)'
;MRTRLTRPVAAAAVALAVGAAGSGTADAAEPVVVGECATTVRGAPGTPVALSPAAVVQPVTDLVRAVPLLGPPLAEPFRRAFTALPPIPVGSIPTGSGVITGGRIADAVVAELDGIALLGPVAATLAHDVRTTLSALCGVAVTGVNTAAAPVRDGSKAIADAAEQATGRVPGLPGDEPAPDPGAPPT
;
A
#
# COMPACT_ATOMS: atom_id res chain seq x y z
N MET A 1 42.78 43.66 -31.03
CA MET A 1 43.77 42.73 -30.42
C MET A 1 43.01 41.45 -30.09
N ARG A 2 43.03 40.38 -30.90
CA ARG A 2 44.02 39.26 -30.85
C ARG A 2 44.33 38.91 -29.40
N THR A 3 43.81 37.80 -28.87
CA THR A 3 44.49 36.49 -29.02
C THR A 3 43.56 35.28 -29.03
N ARG A 4 43.82 34.39 -30.00
CA ARG A 4 43.38 32.98 -30.07
C ARG A 4 44.26 32.12 -29.16
N LEU A 5 43.77 30.95 -28.72
CA LEU A 5 44.50 29.69 -28.43
C LEU A 5 43.47 28.68 -27.90
N THR A 6 42.84 27.74 -28.64
CA THR A 6 43.26 26.49 -29.30
C THR A 6 44.10 25.48 -28.49
N ARG A 7 43.41 24.39 -28.07
CA ARG A 7 43.81 22.95 -27.92
C ARG A 7 44.71 22.56 -26.72
N PRO A 8 44.75 21.28 -26.25
CA PRO A 8 44.25 20.03 -26.85
C PRO A 8 43.45 19.06 -25.92
N VAL A 9 42.92 18.03 -26.59
CA VAL A 9 42.36 16.76 -26.14
C VAL A 9 43.26 16.03 -25.14
N ALA A 10 42.69 15.53 -24.04
CA ALA A 10 43.24 14.44 -23.25
C ALA A 10 42.13 13.44 -22.92
N ALA A 11 42.08 12.36 -23.68
CA ALA A 11 41.24 11.21 -23.42
C ALA A 11 41.84 10.40 -22.26
N ALA A 12 41.17 10.43 -21.11
CA ALA A 12 41.42 9.47 -20.03
C ALA A 12 40.23 8.50 -20.00
N ALA A 13 40.39 7.36 -20.67
CA ALA A 13 39.47 6.24 -20.58
C ALA A 13 39.66 5.56 -19.21
N VAL A 14 38.86 5.98 -18.23
CA VAL A 14 38.70 5.23 -16.98
C VAL A 14 37.71 4.11 -17.27
N ALA A 15 38.23 2.90 -17.45
CA ALA A 15 37.43 1.68 -17.49
C ALA A 15 36.85 1.41 -16.10
N LEU A 16 35.69 2.00 -15.81
CA LEU A 16 34.83 1.56 -14.72
C LEU A 16 34.21 0.23 -15.14
N ALA A 17 34.76 -0.86 -14.60
CA ALA A 17 34.06 -2.14 -14.53
C ALA A 17 32.83 -1.97 -13.62
N VAL A 18 31.77 -1.39 -14.17
CA VAL A 18 30.44 -1.43 -13.56
C VAL A 18 29.98 -2.86 -13.72
N GLY A 19 30.07 -3.62 -12.62
CA GLY A 19 29.39 -4.90 -12.53
C GLY A 19 27.96 -4.71 -12.99
N ALA A 20 27.56 -5.48 -13.99
CA ALA A 20 26.20 -5.58 -14.44
C ALA A 20 25.37 -6.24 -13.32
N ALA A 21 25.07 -5.46 -12.27
CA ALA A 21 23.90 -5.68 -11.46
C ALA A 21 22.74 -5.48 -12.42
N GLY A 22 22.07 -6.59 -12.76
CA GLY A 22 20.98 -6.61 -13.71
C GLY A 22 20.02 -5.47 -13.39
N SER A 23 19.84 -4.58 -14.37
CA SER A 23 18.71 -3.68 -14.45
C SER A 23 17.47 -4.53 -14.70
N GLY A 24 17.05 -5.30 -13.70
CA GLY A 24 15.67 -5.69 -13.61
C GLY A 24 14.90 -4.39 -13.54
N THR A 25 14.18 -4.06 -14.60
CA THR A 25 13.11 -3.08 -14.50
C THR A 25 12.23 -3.57 -13.36
N ALA A 26 12.31 -2.91 -12.21
CA ALA A 26 11.32 -3.11 -11.16
C ALA A 26 10.01 -2.71 -11.81
N ASP A 27 9.26 -3.72 -12.26
CA ASP A 27 7.91 -3.56 -12.75
C ASP A 27 7.14 -3.02 -11.54
N ALA A 28 6.95 -1.71 -11.51
CA ALA A 28 6.27 -1.04 -10.43
C ALA A 28 4.83 -1.52 -10.53
N ALA A 29 4.50 -2.54 -9.73
CA ALA A 29 3.20 -3.17 -9.71
C ALA A 29 2.13 -2.07 -9.78
N GLU A 30 1.25 -2.17 -10.78
CA GLU A 30 0.23 -1.17 -11.03
C GLU A 30 -0.51 -0.86 -9.72
N PRO A 31 -0.60 0.42 -9.31
CA PRO A 31 -1.22 0.79 -8.05
C PRO A 31 -2.65 0.26 -7.99
N VAL A 32 -2.98 -0.41 -6.89
CA VAL A 32 -4.37 -0.83 -6.68
C VAL A 32 -5.18 0.41 -6.36
N VAL A 33 -6.00 0.84 -7.33
CA VAL A 33 -6.87 2.02 -7.21
C VAL A 33 -8.16 1.63 -6.50
N VAL A 34 -8.35 2.19 -5.32
CA VAL A 34 -9.52 1.92 -4.49
C VAL A 34 -10.61 2.95 -4.81
N GLY A 35 -11.78 2.45 -5.23
CA GLY A 35 -12.94 3.29 -5.60
C GLY A 35 -13.83 3.73 -4.42
N GLU A 36 -13.64 3.13 -3.24
CA GLU A 36 -14.44 3.40 -2.04
C GLU A 36 -13.56 3.52 -0.80
N CYS A 37 -13.92 4.43 0.11
CA CYS A 37 -13.13 4.74 1.30
C CYS A 37 -13.17 3.66 2.40
N ALA A 38 -14.06 2.68 2.28
CA ALA A 38 -14.26 1.59 3.23
C ALA A 38 -14.34 0.24 2.50
N THR A 39 -13.19 -0.33 2.15
CA THR A 39 -13.15 -1.62 1.43
C THR A 39 -11.98 -2.48 1.85
N THR A 40 -11.99 -3.74 1.41
CA THR A 40 -10.91 -4.68 1.65
C THR A 40 -10.13 -4.91 0.36
N VAL A 41 -8.84 -4.59 0.37
CA VAL A 41 -7.94 -4.78 -0.76
C VAL A 41 -7.04 -5.98 -0.51
N ARG A 42 -6.88 -6.83 -1.53
CA ARG A 42 -5.96 -7.97 -1.52
C ARG A 42 -4.92 -7.80 -2.61
N GLY A 43 -3.67 -8.06 -2.29
CA GLY A 43 -2.57 -7.96 -3.26
C GLY A 43 -1.25 -8.49 -2.70
N ALA A 44 -0.19 -8.43 -3.49
CA ALA A 44 1.12 -8.83 -3.03
C ALA A 44 1.66 -7.84 -1.98
N PRO A 45 2.43 -8.30 -0.98
CA PRO A 45 3.11 -7.40 -0.06
C PRO A 45 4.02 -6.42 -0.82
N GLY A 46 3.99 -5.15 -0.42
CA GLY A 46 4.75 -4.07 -1.05
C GLY A 46 4.04 -3.38 -2.22
N THR A 47 2.88 -3.88 -2.69
CA THR A 47 2.11 -3.19 -3.72
C THR A 47 1.59 -1.84 -3.20
N PRO A 48 1.78 -0.73 -3.94
CA PRO A 48 1.25 0.57 -3.55
C PRO A 48 -0.28 0.59 -3.64
N VAL A 49 -0.91 1.20 -2.65
CA VAL A 49 -2.35 1.43 -2.57
C VAL A 49 -2.62 2.91 -2.82
N ALA A 50 -3.43 3.20 -3.82
CA ALA A 50 -3.85 4.55 -4.16
C ALA A 50 -5.37 4.68 -4.06
N LEU A 51 -5.84 5.81 -3.58
CA LEU A 51 -7.26 6.14 -3.48
C LEU A 51 -7.67 6.94 -4.72
N SER A 52 -8.78 6.57 -5.34
CA SER A 52 -9.38 7.39 -6.39
C SER A 52 -9.97 8.67 -5.78
N PRO A 53 -9.67 9.87 -6.30
CA PRO A 53 -10.30 11.11 -5.86
C PRO A 53 -11.84 11.05 -5.93
N ALA A 54 -12.39 10.30 -6.89
CA ALA A 54 -13.83 10.11 -7.03
C ALA A 54 -14.49 9.43 -5.80
N ALA A 55 -13.73 8.65 -5.02
CA ALA A 55 -14.21 7.97 -3.82
C ALA A 55 -14.55 8.94 -2.68
N VAL A 56 -13.88 10.10 -2.63
CA VAL A 56 -14.00 11.08 -1.54
C VAL A 56 -14.51 12.44 -2.01
N VAL A 57 -14.68 12.63 -3.32
CA VAL A 57 -15.07 13.94 -3.86
C VAL A 57 -16.43 14.40 -3.35
N GLN A 58 -17.41 13.51 -3.19
CA GLN A 58 -18.73 13.86 -2.67
C GLN A 58 -18.67 14.40 -1.23
N PRO A 59 -18.20 13.63 -0.24
CA PRO A 59 -18.15 14.12 1.14
C PRO A 59 -17.28 15.39 1.29
N VAL A 60 -16.20 15.52 0.53
CA VAL A 60 -15.37 16.73 0.58
C VAL A 60 -16.06 17.94 -0.09
N THR A 61 -16.76 17.73 -1.21
CA THR A 61 -17.51 18.80 -1.89
C THR A 61 -18.67 19.31 -1.02
N ASP A 62 -19.30 18.43 -0.25
CA ASP A 62 -20.36 18.80 0.70
C ASP A 62 -19.80 19.69 1.83
N LEU A 63 -18.60 19.37 2.34
CA LEU A 63 -17.90 20.22 3.30
C LEU A 63 -17.54 21.57 2.70
N VAL A 64 -17.04 21.62 1.46
CA VAL A 64 -16.77 22.88 0.75
C VAL A 64 -18.05 23.71 0.61
N ARG A 65 -19.16 23.07 0.25
CA ARG A 65 -20.46 23.76 0.11
C ARG A 65 -20.98 24.31 1.43
N ALA A 66 -20.65 23.68 2.55
CA ALA A 66 -21.04 24.12 3.89
C ALA A 66 -20.29 25.38 4.37
N VAL A 67 -19.22 25.80 3.69
CA VAL A 67 -18.48 27.02 4.03
C VAL A 67 -19.35 28.26 3.76
N PRO A 68 -19.64 29.10 4.79
CA PRO A 68 -20.48 30.27 4.62
C PRO A 68 -19.91 31.26 3.59
N LEU A 69 -20.78 31.83 2.75
CA LEU A 69 -20.51 32.85 1.72
C LEU A 69 -19.59 32.43 0.56
N LEU A 70 -18.68 31.48 0.77
CA LEU A 70 -17.71 31.03 -0.24
C LEU A 70 -18.03 29.64 -0.81
N GLY A 71 -18.80 28.81 -0.10
CA GLY A 71 -19.03 27.40 -0.46
C GLY A 71 -19.75 27.18 -1.79
N PRO A 72 -20.98 27.70 -1.99
CA PRO A 72 -21.75 27.45 -3.21
C PRO A 72 -21.04 27.81 -4.53
N PRO A 73 -20.34 28.96 -4.65
CA PRO A 73 -19.61 29.27 -5.88
C PRO A 73 -18.31 28.45 -6.04
N LEU A 74 -17.73 27.93 -4.95
CA LEU A 74 -16.49 27.15 -5.00
C LEU A 74 -16.69 25.65 -5.18
N ALA A 75 -17.85 25.10 -4.82
CA ALA A 75 -18.09 23.65 -4.84
C ALA A 75 -17.88 23.01 -6.23
N GLU A 76 -18.39 23.63 -7.29
CA GLU A 76 -18.26 23.11 -8.66
C GLU A 76 -16.83 23.18 -9.24
N PRO A 77 -16.12 24.33 -9.18
CA PRO A 77 -14.72 24.38 -9.61
C PRO A 77 -13.82 23.50 -8.74
N PHE A 78 -14.09 23.41 -7.43
CA PHE A 78 -13.41 22.46 -6.54
C PHE A 78 -13.59 21.02 -7.02
N ARG A 79 -14.83 20.58 -7.23
CA ARG A 79 -15.12 19.22 -7.70
C ARG A 79 -14.36 18.88 -8.97
N ARG A 80 -14.40 19.78 -9.97
CA ARG A 80 -13.66 19.59 -11.24
C ARG A 80 -12.15 19.50 -11.04
N ALA A 81 -11.58 20.38 -10.21
CA ALA A 81 -10.15 20.35 -9.91
C ALA A 81 -9.77 19.04 -9.19
N PHE A 82 -10.55 18.65 -8.18
CA PHE A 82 -10.29 17.49 -7.34
C PHE A 82 -10.42 16.17 -8.12
N THR A 83 -11.42 16.03 -9.00
CA THR A 83 -11.53 14.83 -9.86
C THR A 83 -10.47 14.73 -10.95
N ALA A 84 -9.80 15.84 -11.27
CA ALA A 84 -8.70 15.86 -12.23
C ALA A 84 -7.35 15.50 -11.59
N LEU A 85 -7.30 15.35 -10.26
CA LEU A 85 -6.09 14.96 -9.55
C LEU A 85 -5.71 13.49 -9.89
N PRO A 86 -4.40 13.19 -9.86
CA PRO A 86 -3.96 11.81 -9.93
C PRO A 86 -4.45 10.99 -8.73
N PRO A 87 -4.41 9.65 -8.80
CA PRO A 87 -4.71 8.79 -7.66
C PRO A 87 -3.83 9.13 -6.43
N ILE A 88 -4.45 9.22 -5.26
CA ILE A 88 -3.84 9.71 -4.02
C ILE A 88 -3.14 8.53 -3.32
N PRO A 89 -1.81 8.54 -3.11
CA PRO A 89 -1.12 7.43 -2.47
C PRO A 89 -1.45 7.38 -0.97
N VAL A 90 -2.06 6.29 -0.50
CA VAL A 90 -2.43 6.13 0.92
C VAL A 90 -1.46 5.20 1.68
N GLY A 91 -0.73 4.35 0.98
CA GLY A 91 0.27 3.47 1.57
C GLY A 91 0.63 2.27 0.68
N SER A 92 1.03 1.18 1.30
CA SER A 92 1.36 -0.09 0.64
C SER A 92 0.77 -1.28 1.40
N ILE A 93 0.55 -2.39 0.70
CA ILE A 93 0.04 -3.63 1.30
C ILE A 93 1.13 -4.26 2.20
N PRO A 94 0.85 -4.53 3.49
CA PRO A 94 1.81 -5.15 4.39
C PRO A 94 1.95 -6.65 4.13
N THR A 95 3.01 -7.26 4.68
CA THR A 95 3.11 -8.73 4.76
C THR A 95 2.10 -9.25 5.79
N GLY A 96 1.02 -9.89 5.33
CA GLY A 96 -0.07 -10.39 6.17
C GLY A 96 -1.29 -9.45 6.15
N SER A 97 -2.00 -9.33 7.27
CA SER A 97 -3.16 -8.42 7.39
C SER A 97 -2.75 -7.08 8.01
N GLY A 98 -3.31 -5.99 7.52
CA GLY A 98 -3.20 -4.68 8.14
C GLY A 98 -4.40 -3.80 7.82
N VAL A 99 -4.40 -2.60 8.38
CA VAL A 99 -5.46 -1.61 8.18
C VAL A 99 -4.80 -0.28 7.87
N ILE A 100 -5.22 0.34 6.76
CA ILE A 100 -4.96 1.74 6.47
C ILE A 100 -6.08 2.52 7.15
N THR A 101 -5.74 3.23 8.22
CA THR A 101 -6.71 3.97 9.04
C THR A 101 -7.29 5.16 8.27
N GLY A 102 -8.52 5.57 8.62
CA GLY A 102 -9.15 6.76 8.07
C GLY A 102 -8.32 8.02 8.29
N GLY A 103 -7.62 8.14 9.43
CA GLY A 103 -6.71 9.27 9.68
C GLY A 103 -5.60 9.39 8.65
N ARG A 104 -4.95 8.27 8.28
CA ARG A 104 -3.90 8.25 7.24
C ARG A 104 -4.46 8.60 5.87
N ILE A 105 -5.65 8.11 5.55
CA ILE A 105 -6.35 8.46 4.30
C ILE A 105 -6.66 9.96 4.29
N ALA A 106 -7.15 10.49 5.39
CA ALA A 106 -7.53 11.88 5.50
C ALA A 106 -6.32 12.82 5.41
N ASP A 107 -5.19 12.47 6.03
CA ASP A 107 -3.95 13.23 5.91
C ASP A 107 -3.45 13.27 4.45
N ALA A 108 -3.54 12.15 3.73
CA ALA A 108 -3.18 12.10 2.31
C ALA A 108 -4.11 12.97 1.45
N VAL A 109 -5.42 12.95 1.71
CA VAL A 109 -6.38 13.82 1.02
C VAL A 109 -6.14 15.30 1.34
N VAL A 110 -5.85 15.64 2.60
CA VAL A 110 -5.53 17.02 3.01
C VAL A 110 -4.28 17.54 2.32
N ALA A 111 -3.25 16.70 2.16
CA ALA A 111 -2.05 17.10 1.43
C ALA A 111 -2.35 17.49 -0.02
N GLU A 112 -3.27 16.79 -0.68
CA GLU A 112 -3.74 17.15 -2.02
C GLU A 112 -4.61 18.41 -2.03
N LEU A 113 -5.45 18.62 -0.99
CA LEU A 113 -6.25 19.84 -0.84
C LEU A 113 -5.38 21.09 -0.69
N ASP A 114 -4.27 20.98 0.05
CA ASP A 114 -3.30 22.08 0.21
C ASP A 114 -2.64 22.48 -1.12
N GLY A 115 -2.60 21.58 -2.11
CA GLY A 115 -2.14 21.88 -3.47
C GLY A 115 -3.13 22.71 -4.30
N ILE A 116 -4.38 22.85 -3.86
CA ILE A 116 -5.42 23.57 -4.59
C ILE A 116 -5.45 25.04 -4.17
N ALA A 117 -4.79 25.89 -4.95
CA ALA A 117 -4.70 27.33 -4.70
C ALA A 117 -6.07 28.05 -4.53
N LEU A 118 -7.15 27.49 -5.08
CA LEU A 118 -8.52 28.02 -4.96
C LEU A 118 -9.05 28.01 -3.51
N LEU A 119 -8.53 27.16 -2.64
CA LEU A 119 -9.02 27.02 -1.26
C LEU A 119 -8.42 28.06 -0.30
N GLY A 120 -7.30 28.69 -0.67
CA GLY A 120 -6.72 29.86 0.00
C GLY A 120 -6.92 29.89 1.53
N PRO A 121 -7.64 30.90 2.09
CA PRO A 121 -7.82 31.03 3.54
C PRO A 121 -8.67 29.94 4.21
N VAL A 122 -9.51 29.22 3.46
CA VAL A 122 -10.45 28.22 4.01
C VAL A 122 -9.86 26.82 4.05
N ALA A 123 -8.68 26.61 3.46
CA ALA A 123 -7.99 25.33 3.40
C ALA A 123 -7.76 24.72 4.80
N ALA A 124 -7.33 25.53 5.77
CA ALA A 124 -7.05 25.05 7.13
C ALA A 124 -8.31 24.54 7.86
N THR A 125 -9.44 25.25 7.71
CA THR A 125 -10.73 24.83 8.30
C THR A 125 -11.24 23.57 7.62
N LEU A 126 -11.25 23.55 6.28
CA LEU A 126 -11.64 22.36 5.52
C LEU A 126 -10.76 21.16 5.84
N ALA A 127 -9.45 21.34 6.00
CA ALA A 127 -8.53 20.27 6.36
C ALA A 127 -8.85 19.65 7.73
N HIS A 128 -9.38 20.42 8.68
CA HIS A 128 -9.83 19.90 9.96
C HIS A 128 -11.13 19.08 9.83
N ASP A 129 -12.10 19.61 9.11
CA ASP A 129 -13.39 18.95 8.89
C ASP A 129 -13.23 17.66 8.08
N VAL A 130 -12.45 17.71 7.01
CA VAL A 130 -12.10 16.55 6.17
C VAL A 130 -11.40 15.48 7.00
N ARG A 131 -10.44 15.85 7.86
CA ARG A 131 -9.80 14.89 8.78
C ARG A 131 -10.79 14.23 9.71
N THR A 132 -11.68 15.01 10.32
CA THR A 132 -12.68 14.49 11.25
C THR A 132 -13.67 13.55 10.55
N THR A 133 -14.21 13.98 9.42
CA THR A 133 -15.19 13.22 8.64
C THR A 133 -14.59 11.95 8.03
N LEU A 134 -13.45 12.04 7.34
CA LEU A 134 -12.83 10.87 6.71
C LEU A 134 -12.24 9.90 7.74
N SER A 135 -11.74 10.38 8.87
CA SER A 135 -11.27 9.47 9.94
C SER A 135 -12.40 8.62 10.53
N ALA A 136 -13.64 9.13 10.53
CA ALA A 136 -14.80 8.40 11.02
C ALA A 136 -15.42 7.47 9.96
N LEU A 137 -15.33 7.83 8.68
CA LEU A 137 -16.02 7.14 7.60
C LEU A 137 -15.13 6.21 6.77
N CYS A 138 -13.81 6.46 6.76
CA CYS A 138 -12.87 5.72 5.93
C CYS A 138 -12.04 4.72 6.74
N GLY A 139 -11.77 3.57 6.12
CA GLY A 139 -10.88 2.55 6.63
C GLY A 139 -10.69 1.46 5.60
N VAL A 140 -9.46 1.24 5.16
CA VAL A 140 -9.17 0.21 4.15
C VAL A 140 -8.45 -0.95 4.81
N ALA A 141 -9.11 -2.10 4.85
CA ALA A 141 -8.46 -3.34 5.27
C ALA A 141 -7.58 -3.84 4.12
N VAL A 142 -6.32 -4.14 4.40
CA VAL A 142 -5.37 -4.65 3.41
C VAL A 142 -4.92 -6.04 3.82
N THR A 143 -5.02 -7.00 2.90
CA THR A 143 -4.53 -8.36 3.11
C THR A 143 -3.49 -8.68 2.05
N GLY A 144 -2.24 -8.76 2.47
CA GLY A 144 -1.14 -9.32 1.70
C GLY A 144 -1.37 -10.81 1.48
N VAL A 145 -1.72 -11.18 0.25
CA VAL A 145 -1.76 -12.59 -0.16
C VAL A 145 -0.33 -13.01 -0.47
N ASN A 146 0.25 -13.78 0.43
CA ASN A 146 1.59 -14.30 0.26
C ASN A 146 1.52 -15.49 -0.71
N THR A 147 1.77 -15.27 -2.00
CA THR A 147 1.79 -16.34 -3.02
C THR A 147 2.90 -17.36 -2.75
N ALA A 148 3.90 -17.03 -1.92
CA ALA A 148 4.94 -17.95 -1.47
C ALA A 148 4.49 -18.93 -0.37
N ALA A 149 3.33 -18.73 0.26
CA ALA A 149 2.83 -19.59 1.35
C ALA A 149 1.92 -20.73 0.89
N ALA A 150 1.50 -20.75 -0.39
CA ALA A 150 0.66 -21.82 -0.93
C ALA A 150 1.38 -23.18 -1.01
N PRO A 151 2.66 -23.30 -1.47
CA PRO A 151 3.30 -24.61 -1.55
C PRO A 151 3.82 -25.13 -0.21
N VAL A 152 3.97 -24.27 0.80
CA VAL A 152 4.58 -24.69 2.08
C VAL A 152 3.60 -25.51 2.93
N ARG A 153 2.29 -25.29 2.78
CA ARG A 153 1.28 -26.16 3.43
C ARG A 153 1.22 -27.56 2.79
N ASP A 154 1.35 -27.63 1.47
CA ASP A 154 1.45 -28.93 0.77
C ASP A 154 2.79 -29.62 1.04
N GLY A 155 3.89 -28.85 1.12
CA GLY A 155 5.22 -29.34 1.49
C GLY A 155 5.28 -29.88 2.92
N SER A 156 4.67 -29.19 3.90
CA SER A 156 4.61 -29.67 5.28
C SER A 156 3.77 -30.93 5.42
N LYS A 157 2.68 -31.06 4.66
CA LYS A 157 1.90 -32.31 4.61
C LYS A 157 2.69 -33.44 3.95
N ALA A 158 3.38 -33.17 2.84
CA ALA A 158 4.24 -34.15 2.17
C ALA A 158 5.44 -34.59 3.03
N ILE A 159 6.02 -33.68 3.83
CA ILE A 159 7.09 -33.99 4.77
C ILE A 159 6.56 -34.78 5.98
N ALA A 160 5.36 -34.46 6.49
CA ALA A 160 4.71 -35.24 7.54
C ALA A 160 4.39 -36.67 7.06
N ASP A 161 3.79 -36.81 5.87
CA ASP A 161 3.50 -38.11 5.25
C ASP A 161 4.79 -38.91 4.96
N ALA A 162 5.88 -38.24 4.53
CA ALA A 162 7.18 -38.86 4.32
C ALA A 162 7.87 -39.26 5.64
N ALA A 163 7.69 -38.49 6.71
CA ALA A 163 8.22 -38.81 8.04
C ALA A 163 7.50 -40.02 8.65
N GLU A 164 6.17 -40.12 8.54
CA GLU A 164 5.40 -41.31 8.96
C GLU A 164 5.78 -42.57 8.16
N GLN A 165 6.01 -42.44 6.86
CA GLN A 165 6.49 -43.56 6.05
C GLN A 165 7.94 -43.97 6.37
N ALA A 166 8.76 -43.04 6.87
CA ALA A 166 10.12 -43.32 7.29
C ALA A 166 10.19 -43.95 8.70
N THR A 167 9.33 -43.54 9.62
CA THR A 167 9.26 -44.11 10.99
C THR A 167 8.49 -45.43 11.04
N GLY A 168 7.50 -45.64 10.18
CA GLY A 168 6.75 -46.90 10.07
C GLY A 168 7.51 -48.07 9.39
N ARG A 169 8.72 -47.83 8.87
CA ARG A 169 9.57 -48.81 8.18
C ARG A 169 10.85 -49.17 8.92
N VAL A 170 10.89 -49.06 10.24
CA VAL A 170 12.00 -49.58 11.05
C VAL A 170 11.59 -50.92 11.67
N PRO A 171 11.97 -52.08 11.10
CA PRO A 171 11.77 -53.36 11.75
C PRO A 171 12.76 -53.48 12.91
N GLY A 172 12.26 -53.52 14.15
CA GLY A 172 13.02 -54.01 15.30
C GLY A 172 13.45 -53.00 16.37
N LEU A 173 12.53 -52.19 16.90
CA LEU A 173 12.73 -51.51 18.18
C LEU A 173 11.58 -51.86 19.15
N PRO A 174 11.86 -52.44 20.33
CA PRO A 174 10.86 -52.65 21.37
C PRO A 174 10.70 -51.36 22.20
N GLY A 175 9.50 -50.78 22.21
CA GLY A 175 9.17 -49.66 23.09
C GLY A 175 8.05 -48.74 22.60
N ASP A 176 6.87 -49.31 22.32
CA ASP A 176 5.63 -48.52 22.28
C ASP A 176 5.11 -48.40 23.73
N GLU A 177 5.37 -47.26 24.37
CA GLU A 177 4.59 -46.84 25.53
C GLU A 177 3.76 -45.61 25.10
N PRO A 178 2.41 -45.70 25.10
CA PRO A 178 1.57 -44.58 24.71
C PRO A 178 1.71 -43.42 25.71
N ALA A 179 2.06 -42.24 25.22
CA ALA A 179 1.97 -41.02 26.03
C ALA A 179 0.48 -40.69 26.30
N PRO A 180 0.10 -40.33 27.55
CA PRO A 180 -1.28 -40.03 27.90
C PRO A 180 -1.76 -38.71 27.29
N ASP A 181 -2.97 -38.75 26.74
CA ASP A 181 -3.70 -37.65 26.11
C ASP A 181 -4.13 -36.59 27.16
N PRO A 182 -3.66 -35.33 27.09
CA PRO A 182 -4.10 -34.27 27.98
C PRO A 182 -5.40 -33.65 27.44
N GLY A 183 -6.53 -34.35 27.56
CA GLY A 183 -7.78 -33.87 26.94
C GLY A 183 -9.12 -34.46 27.34
N ALA A 184 -9.23 -35.41 28.28
CA ALA A 184 -10.54 -35.98 28.65
C ALA A 184 -11.13 -35.35 29.94
N PRO A 185 -12.34 -34.78 29.92
CA PRO A 185 -13.03 -34.28 31.12
C PRO A 185 -13.56 -35.44 31.99
N PRO A 186 -13.56 -35.31 33.34
CA PRO A 186 -14.11 -36.34 34.21
C PRO A 186 -15.65 -36.37 34.14
N THR A 187 -16.21 -37.58 34.13
CA THR A 187 -17.63 -37.88 34.35
C THR A 187 -18.08 -37.54 35.75
#